data_AF-A0A951GKL5-F1
#
_entry.id   AF-A0A951GKL5-F1
#
_cell.length_a   1.000
_cell.length_b   1.000
_cell.length_c   1.000
_cell.angle_alpha   90.00
_cell.angle_beta   90.00
_cell.angle_gamma   90.00
#
_symmetry.space_group_name_H-M   'P 1'
#
loop_
_entity.id
_entity.type
_entity.pdbx_description
1 polymer ?
#
loop_
_entity_poly.entity_id
_entity_poly.type
_entity_poly.pdbx_seq_one_letter_code
_entity_poly.pdbx_strand_id
1 'polypeptide(L)'
;MLVLSDSAIATPQGEPNNVSWNTNEACDIGEIIRALHESKICGGVAWAYDDVWIVTLTSMASGITLQETVRGIDAAAEWLRNVAVEHYPDSVFARWYR
;
A
#
# COMPACT_ATOMS: atom_id res chain seq x y z
N MET A 1 9.65 -51.31 -23.31
CA MET A 1 9.52 -51.16 -21.85
C MET A 1 10.45 -50.02 -21.45
N LEU A 2 9.92 -48.81 -21.34
CA LEU A 2 10.68 -47.59 -21.05
C LEU A 2 10.48 -47.27 -19.57
N VAL A 3 11.59 -47.09 -18.86
CA VAL A 3 11.65 -46.76 -17.43
C VAL A 3 11.40 -45.27 -17.28
N LEU A 4 10.35 -44.90 -16.53
CA LEU A 4 10.07 -43.52 -16.11
C LEU A 4 11.02 -43.18 -14.96
N SER A 5 11.87 -42.17 -15.13
CA SER A 5 12.67 -41.60 -14.06
C SER A 5 11.95 -40.36 -13.51
N ASP A 6 11.54 -40.45 -12.25
CA ASP A 6 11.10 -39.33 -11.44
C ASP A 6 12.21 -38.27 -11.37
N SER A 7 11.86 -37.01 -11.60
CA SER A 7 12.71 -35.87 -11.26
C SER A 7 11.83 -34.81 -10.62
N ALA A 8 11.79 -34.87 -9.29
CA ALA A 8 11.24 -33.84 -8.43
C ALA A 8 12.02 -32.53 -8.65
N ILE A 9 11.34 -31.51 -9.16
CA ILE A 9 11.86 -30.14 -9.17
C ILE A 9 11.56 -29.56 -7.80
N ALA A 10 12.56 -29.58 -6.92
CA ALA A 10 12.53 -28.85 -5.66
C ALA A 10 12.55 -27.35 -5.93
N THR A 11 11.51 -26.65 -5.48
CA THR A 11 11.43 -25.19 -5.43
C THR A 11 12.50 -24.66 -4.48
N PRO A 12 13.37 -23.70 -4.85
CA PRO A 12 14.17 -23.01 -3.85
C PRO A 12 13.27 -22.04 -3.08
N GLN A 13 12.95 -22.41 -1.83
CA GLN A 13 12.41 -21.51 -0.82
C GLN A 13 13.49 -20.46 -0.51
N GLY A 14 13.33 -19.27 -1.08
CA GLY A 14 14.10 -18.09 -0.68
C GLY A 14 13.76 -17.74 0.76
N GLU A 15 14.79 -17.64 1.60
CA GLU A 15 14.70 -17.18 2.99
C GLU A 15 14.04 -15.79 3.06
N PRO A 16 13.21 -15.50 4.07
CA PRO A 16 12.69 -14.15 4.26
C PRO A 16 13.84 -13.23 4.64
N ASN A 17 14.24 -12.38 3.68
CA ASN A 17 15.25 -11.34 3.88
C ASN A 17 14.85 -10.48 5.09
N ASN A 18 15.73 -10.43 6.10
CA ASN A 18 15.67 -9.48 7.20
C ASN A 18 15.81 -8.06 6.64
N VAL A 19 14.68 -7.40 6.38
CA VAL A 19 14.67 -5.97 6.06
C VAL A 19 14.91 -5.20 7.35
N SER A 20 16.08 -4.58 7.44
CA SER A 20 16.38 -3.58 8.46
C SER A 20 15.73 -2.27 8.05
N TRP A 21 14.55 -1.97 8.59
CA TRP A 21 13.82 -0.73 8.30
C TRP A 21 14.55 0.46 8.89
N ASN A 22 15.05 1.34 8.03
CA ASN A 22 15.66 2.59 8.43
C ASN A 22 14.51 3.59 8.67
N THR A 23 14.24 3.94 9.93
CA THR A 23 13.07 4.73 10.35
C THR A 23 13.12 6.22 9.98
N ASN A 24 13.69 6.56 8.82
CA ASN A 24 13.71 7.90 8.25
C ASN A 24 13.44 7.87 6.72
N GLU A 25 12.96 6.74 6.20
CA GLU A 25 12.66 6.53 4.80
C GLU A 25 11.29 7.15 4.46
N ALA A 26 11.20 7.75 3.29
CA ALA A 26 9.96 8.27 2.73
C ALA A 26 8.83 7.23 2.93
N CYS A 27 7.62 7.70 3.24
CA CYS A 27 6.49 6.81 3.51
C CYS A 27 6.23 5.96 2.26
N ASP A 28 6.56 4.67 2.32
CA ASP A 28 6.47 3.80 1.15
C ASP A 28 5.01 3.68 0.72
N ILE A 29 4.73 4.11 -0.52
CA ILE A 29 3.37 4.13 -1.04
C ILE A 29 2.78 2.71 -1.13
N GLY A 30 3.60 1.70 -1.40
CA GLY A 30 3.17 0.30 -1.44
C GLY A 30 2.73 -0.19 -0.07
N GLU A 31 3.45 0.19 0.99
CA GLU A 31 3.05 -0.14 2.36
C GLU A 31 1.76 0.55 2.79
N ILE A 32 1.56 1.82 2.41
CA ILE A 32 0.31 2.53 2.66
C ILE A 32 -0.86 1.84 1.95
N ILE A 33 -0.72 1.53 0.65
CA ILE A 33 -1.77 0.86 -0.12
C ILE A 33 -2.09 -0.51 0.47
N ARG A 34 -1.06 -1.29 0.88
CA ARG A 34 -1.24 -2.58 1.55
C ARG A 34 -2.02 -2.43 2.86
N ALA A 35 -1.64 -1.47 3.71
CA ALA A 35 -2.28 -1.24 5.00
C ALA A 35 -3.74 -0.74 4.87
N LEU A 36 -4.03 0.10 3.85
CA LEU A 36 -5.39 0.52 3.51
C LEU A 36 -6.24 -0.68 3.12
N HIS A 37 -5.72 -1.55 2.25
CA HIS A 37 -6.40 -2.77 1.83
C HIS A 37 -6.69 -3.72 3.00
N GLU A 38 -5.71 -3.98 3.87
CA GLU A 38 -5.88 -4.80 5.08
C GLU A 38 -6.93 -4.20 6.04
N SER A 39 -7.03 -2.88 6.09
CA SER A 39 -8.03 -2.15 6.88
C SER A 39 -9.38 -1.99 6.18
N LYS A 40 -9.55 -2.56 4.98
CA LYS A 40 -10.76 -2.44 4.15
C LYS A 40 -11.15 -0.98 3.85
N ILE A 41 -10.16 -0.09 3.77
CA ILE A 41 -10.34 1.29 3.36
C ILE A 41 -10.03 1.34 1.86
N CYS A 42 -11.01 1.76 1.05
CA CYS A 42 -10.79 1.93 -0.38
C CYS A 42 -9.97 3.19 -0.60
N GLY A 43 -8.80 3.06 -1.22
CA GLY A 43 -7.96 4.18 -1.59
C GLY A 43 -7.08 3.83 -2.77
N GLY A 44 -6.55 4.84 -3.44
CA GLY A 44 -5.74 4.65 -4.63
C GLY A 44 -4.87 5.86 -4.96
N VAL A 45 -3.85 5.59 -5.77
CA VAL A 45 -3.04 6.60 -6.44
C VAL A 45 -3.10 6.38 -7.94
N ALA A 46 -3.13 7.45 -8.71
CA ALA A 46 -2.98 7.44 -10.14
C ALA A 46 -1.92 8.46 -10.55
N TRP A 47 -0.96 8.03 -11.35
CA TRP A 47 -0.02 8.96 -11.99
C TRP A 47 -0.73 9.72 -13.11
N ALA A 48 -0.55 11.04 -13.15
CA ALA A 48 -1.02 11.91 -14.21
C ALA A 48 0.15 12.35 -15.11
N TYR A 49 0.40 13.66 -15.24
CA TYR A 49 1.49 14.24 -16.04
C TYR A 49 2.48 15.00 -15.16
N ASP A 50 3.74 15.15 -15.59
CA ASP A 50 4.74 16.03 -14.95
C ASP A 50 4.82 15.95 -13.42
N ASP A 51 4.99 14.74 -12.89
CA ASP A 51 5.07 14.45 -11.44
C ASP A 51 3.80 14.81 -10.65
N VAL A 52 2.66 14.93 -11.35
CA VAL A 52 1.35 15.10 -10.74
C VAL A 52 0.74 13.73 -10.46
N TRP A 53 0.19 13.59 -9.26
CA TRP A 53 -0.49 12.40 -8.78
C TRP A 53 -1.90 12.74 -8.32
N ILE A 54 -2.86 11.89 -8.67
CA ILE A 54 -4.23 11.95 -8.19
C ILE A 54 -4.36 10.90 -7.11
N VAL A 55 -4.81 11.32 -5.92
CA VAL A 55 -5.02 10.46 -4.76
C VAL A 55 -6.50 10.41 -4.44
N THR A 56 -6.99 9.23 -4.10
CA THR A 56 -8.40 9.01 -3.78
C THR A 56 -8.56 8.17 -2.52
N LEU A 57 -9.57 8.50 -1.72
CA LEU A 57 -10.00 7.73 -0.56
C LEU A 57 -11.53 7.67 -0.54
N THR A 58 -12.10 6.47 -0.60
CA THR A 58 -13.54 6.27 -0.66
C THR A 58 -14.02 5.54 0.59
N SER A 59 -14.99 6.15 1.28
CA SER A 59 -15.71 5.49 2.35
C SER A 59 -16.88 4.69 1.81
N MET A 60 -16.78 3.38 1.95
CA MET A 60 -17.89 2.48 1.58
C MET A 60 -19.11 2.66 2.50
N ALA A 61 -18.92 3.17 3.72
CA ALA A 61 -20.00 3.37 4.68
C ALA A 61 -20.84 4.61 4.37
N SER A 62 -20.20 5.72 4.00
CA SER A 62 -20.89 6.98 3.68
C SER A 62 -21.09 7.21 2.18
N GLY A 63 -20.39 6.46 1.32
CA GLY A 63 -20.33 6.68 -0.12
C GLY A 63 -19.52 7.92 -0.53
N ILE A 64 -18.92 8.63 0.43
CA ILE A 64 -18.13 9.83 0.17
C ILE A 64 -16.76 9.43 -0.39
N THR A 65 -16.36 10.07 -1.49
CA THR A 65 -15.01 9.97 -2.04
C THR A 65 -14.29 11.30 -1.84
N LEU A 66 -13.15 11.22 -1.17
CA LEU A 66 -12.18 12.30 -1.06
C LEU A 66 -11.17 12.13 -2.18
N GLN A 67 -10.83 13.21 -2.84
CA GLN A 67 -9.88 13.21 -3.95
C GLN A 67 -9.05 14.48 -3.90
N GLU A 68 -7.76 14.37 -4.16
CA GLU A 68 -6.86 15.51 -4.26
C GLU A 68 -5.84 15.31 -5.39
N THR A 69 -5.28 16.40 -5.88
CA THR A 69 -4.16 16.39 -6.83
C THR A 69 -2.92 16.96 -6.16
N VAL A 70 -1.86 16.16 -6.09
CA VAL A 70 -0.61 16.53 -5.42
C VAL A 70 0.59 16.39 -6.36
N ARG A 71 1.71 16.99 -5.98
CA ARG A 71 2.98 16.92 -6.73
C ARG A 71 3.99 16.07 -5.96
N GLY A 72 4.53 15.06 -6.61
CA GLY A 72 5.45 14.10 -6.00
C GLY A 72 4.75 12.89 -5.38
N ILE A 73 5.38 11.72 -5.52
CA ILE A 73 4.86 10.46 -4.97
C ILE A 73 4.86 10.45 -3.43
N ASP A 74 5.82 11.15 -2.80
CA ASP A 74 5.89 11.27 -1.34
C ASP A 74 4.71 12.08 -0.79
N ALA A 75 4.33 13.16 -1.48
CA ALA A 75 3.15 13.95 -1.12
C ALA A 75 1.85 13.14 -1.29
N ALA A 76 1.80 12.25 -2.30
CA ALA A 76 0.68 11.33 -2.49
C ALA A 76 0.57 10.32 -1.33
N ALA A 77 1.70 9.76 -0.91
CA ALA A 77 1.79 8.86 0.23
C ALA A 77 1.36 9.55 1.54
N GLU A 78 1.89 10.74 1.80
CA GLU A 78 1.52 11.54 2.97
C GLU A 78 0.04 11.92 2.99
N TRP A 79 -0.52 12.33 1.83
CA TRP A 79 -1.94 12.65 1.74
C TRP A 79 -2.80 11.44 2.09
N LEU A 80 -2.54 10.28 1.50
CA LEU A 80 -3.29 9.06 1.79
C LEU A 80 -3.21 8.68 3.27
N ARG A 81 -2.02 8.75 3.86
CA ARG A 81 -1.82 8.47 5.28
C ARG A 81 -2.65 9.41 6.14
N ASN A 82 -2.46 10.72 5.96
CA ASN A 82 -3.06 11.72 6.84
C ASN A 82 -4.59 11.70 6.74
N VAL A 83 -5.12 11.66 5.52
CA VAL A 83 -6.58 11.64 5.29
C VAL A 83 -7.19 10.34 5.78
N ALA A 84 -6.52 9.19 5.62
CA ALA A 84 -7.02 7.93 6.17
C ALA A 84 -7.02 7.93 7.71
N VAL A 85 -5.99 8.49 8.36
CA VAL A 85 -5.94 8.62 9.83
C VAL A 85 -7.05 9.54 10.35
N GLU A 86 -7.33 10.64 9.65
CA GLU A 86 -8.37 11.61 10.02
C GLU A 86 -9.77 11.00 9.88
N HIS A 87 -10.06 10.33 8.76
CA HIS A 87 -11.40 9.83 8.46
C HIS A 87 -11.71 8.45 9.04
N TYR A 88 -10.68 7.66 9.39
CA TYR A 88 -10.84 6.32 9.97
C TYR A 88 -10.06 6.18 11.28
N PRO A 89 -10.35 7.01 12.29
CA PRO A 89 -9.55 7.10 13.52
C PRO A 89 -9.52 5.80 14.34
N ASP A 90 -10.54 4.95 14.19
CA ASP A 90 -10.69 3.68 14.91
C ASP A 90 -10.19 2.47 14.11
N SER A 91 -9.74 2.68 12.86
CA SER A 91 -9.26 1.61 11.99
C SER A 91 -7.94 1.02 12.48
N VAL A 92 -7.62 -0.19 12.00
CA VAL A 92 -6.29 -0.76 12.19
C VAL A 92 -5.25 0.19 11.59
N PHE A 93 -5.45 0.68 10.36
CA PHE A 93 -4.59 1.67 9.71
C PHE A 93 -4.19 2.82 10.65
N ALA A 94 -5.16 3.51 11.26
CA ALA A 94 -4.88 4.67 12.11
C ALA A 94 -4.06 4.34 13.36
N ARG A 95 -4.02 3.08 13.82
CA ARG A 95 -3.18 2.67 14.95
C ARG A 95 -1.69 2.54 14.59
N TRP A 96 -1.39 2.30 13.32
CA TRP A 96 -0.01 2.14 12.83
C TRP A 96 0.59 3.45 12.34
N TYR A 97 -0.25 4.41 11.94
CA TYR A 97 0.16 5.63 11.25
C TYR A 97 -0.17 6.94 11.99
N ARG A 98 -0.66 6.87 13.25
CA ARG A 98 -0.73 8.01 14.18
C ARG A 98 0.58 8.19 14.93
#